data_AF-A0A975BC65-F1
#
_entry.id   AF-A0A975BC65-F1
#
_cell.length_a   1.000
_cell.length_b   1.000
_cell.length_c   1.000
_cell.angle_alpha   90.00
_cell.angle_beta   90.00
_cell.angle_gamma   90.00
#
_symmetry.space_group_name_H-M   'P 1'
#
loop_
_entity.id
_entity.type
_entity.pdbx_description
1 polymer ?
#
loop_
_entity_poly.entity_id
_entity_poly.type
_entity_poly.pdbx_seq_one_letter_code
_entity_poly.pdbx_strand_id
1 'polypeptide(L)'
;MSIDSIFVHKMWNDNELSKMVEGGVPFPMLSDAGGRVGKIYGIYDEDAGVETRGRFIIDPDGIVQGFEVLTPPVGRNISETLRQIQAFQLVRESKGTQATPSGWKPGKMILKPGPDLVGNVWKEWKTEMAFD
;
A
#
# COMPACT_ATOMS: atom_id res chain seq x y z
N MET A 1 1.64 10.20 7.56
CA MET A 1 0.62 10.88 8.38
C MET A 1 0.70 10.31 9.77
N SER A 2 0.46 11.13 10.79
CA SER A 2 0.21 10.69 12.17
C SER A 2 -0.61 11.75 12.88
N ILE A 3 -0.99 11.48 14.12
CA ILE A 3 -1.69 12.41 15.01
C ILE A 3 -0.81 13.56 15.55
N ASP A 4 0.50 13.52 15.28
CA ASP A 4 1.44 14.53 15.71
C ASP A 4 1.22 15.86 14.98
N SER A 5 1.55 16.96 15.63
CA SER A 5 1.49 18.29 15.01
C SER A 5 2.53 18.46 13.89
N ILE A 6 2.29 19.40 12.98
CA ILE A 6 3.27 19.79 11.96
C ILE A 6 4.61 20.27 12.55
N PHE A 7 4.61 20.80 13.78
CA PHE A 7 5.83 21.24 14.46
C PHE A 7 6.68 20.04 14.92
N VAL A 8 6.03 18.98 15.40
CA VAL A 8 6.70 17.71 15.74
C VAL A 8 7.29 17.10 14.48
N HIS A 9 6.53 17.05 13.38
CA HIS A 9 7.04 16.57 12.09
C HIS A 9 8.27 17.36 11.62
N LYS A 10 8.24 18.69 11.69
CA LYS A 10 9.40 19.52 11.35
C LYS A 10 10.61 19.18 12.21
N MET A 11 10.43 19.13 13.53
CA MET A 11 11.52 18.81 14.45
C MET A 11 12.10 17.41 14.18
N TRP A 12 11.23 16.43 13.91
CA TRP A 12 11.63 15.07 13.60
C TRP A 12 12.44 14.99 12.30
N ASN A 13 11.97 15.66 11.25
CA ASN A 13 12.72 15.72 9.99
C ASN A 13 14.06 16.41 10.14
N ASP A 14 14.10 17.59 10.78
CA ASP A 14 15.31 18.39 10.88
C ASP A 14 16.38 17.74 11.77
N ASN A 15 15.97 17.02 12.82
CA ASN A 15 16.89 16.51 13.84
C ASN A 15 17.15 15.01 13.81
N GLU A 16 16.31 14.21 13.16
CA GLU A 16 16.46 12.76 13.08
C GLU A 16 16.53 12.29 11.63
N LEU A 17 15.47 12.51 10.83
CA LEU A 17 15.37 11.92 9.50
C LEU A 17 16.40 12.48 8.52
N SER A 18 16.76 13.77 8.64
CA SER A 18 17.84 14.42 7.87
C SER A 18 19.23 13.79 8.09
N LYS A 19 19.43 13.08 9.20
CA LYS A 19 20.66 12.35 9.51
C LYS A 19 20.62 10.91 9.01
N MET A 20 19.43 10.37 8.77
CA MET A 20 19.21 9.02 8.27
C MET A 20 19.12 8.96 6.75
N VAL A 21 18.61 10.03 6.13
CA VAL A 21 18.42 10.18 4.69
C VAL A 21 18.90 11.57 4.31
N GLU A 22 19.79 11.65 3.32
CA GLU A 22 20.27 12.93 2.80
C GLU A 22 19.10 13.77 2.29
N GLY A 23 18.99 15.01 2.76
CA GLY A 23 17.87 15.90 2.44
C GLY A 23 16.58 15.64 3.25
N GLY A 24 16.57 14.64 4.14
CA GLY A 24 15.40 14.28 4.96
C GLY A 24 14.32 13.55 4.16
N VAL A 25 13.07 13.64 4.62
CA VAL A 25 11.93 12.97 3.98
C VAL A 25 11.52 13.73 2.70
N PRO A 26 11.55 13.08 1.52
CA PRO A 26 11.31 13.77 0.24
C PRO A 26 9.82 13.89 -0.11
N PHE A 27 8.91 13.68 0.85
CA PHE A 27 7.46 13.70 0.64
C PHE A 27 6.72 14.34 1.82
N PRO A 28 5.47 14.81 1.62
CA PRO A 28 4.71 15.48 2.67
C PRO A 28 4.44 14.57 3.88
N MET A 29 4.72 15.09 5.08
CA MET A 29 4.33 14.46 6.35
C MET A 29 3.08 15.15 6.88
N LEU A 30 1.91 14.55 6.63
CA LEU A 30 0.63 15.10 7.08
C LEU A 30 0.43 14.95 8.59
N SER A 31 -0.15 15.98 9.20
CA SER A 31 -0.65 15.97 10.57
C SER A 31 -2.16 15.75 10.55
N ASP A 32 -2.63 14.73 11.27
CA ASP A 32 -4.04 14.48 11.59
C ASP A 32 -4.28 14.79 13.08
N ALA A 33 -3.95 16.02 13.49
CA ALA A 33 -4.16 16.50 14.85
C ALA A 33 -5.67 16.51 15.18
N GLY A 34 -6.15 15.41 15.76
CA GLY A 34 -7.57 15.14 16.01
C GLY A 34 -8.04 13.75 15.54
N GLY A 35 -7.19 12.98 14.86
CA GLY A 35 -7.46 11.60 14.46
C GLY A 35 -8.63 11.44 13.48
N ARG A 36 -9.05 12.52 12.79
CA ARG A 36 -10.27 12.50 11.97
C ARG A 36 -10.05 11.68 10.70
N VAL A 37 -8.88 11.82 10.08
CA VAL A 37 -8.50 11.04 8.91
C VAL A 37 -8.31 9.58 9.31
N GLY A 38 -7.58 9.31 10.40
CA GLY A 38 -7.41 7.96 10.93
C GLY A 38 -8.75 7.26 11.22
N LYS A 39 -9.74 7.97 11.78
CA LYS A 39 -11.10 7.45 12.02
C LYS A 39 -11.83 7.10 10.72
N ILE A 40 -11.78 7.98 9.72
CA ILE A 40 -12.41 7.73 8.40
C ILE A 40 -11.80 6.51 7.71
N TYR A 41 -10.48 6.34 7.83
CA TYR A 41 -9.76 5.21 7.26
C TYR A 41 -9.78 3.96 8.16
N GLY A 42 -10.45 4.01 9.32
CA GLY A 42 -10.60 2.87 10.24
C GLY A 42 -9.30 2.41 10.91
N ILE A 43 -8.30 3.28 11.04
CA ILE A 43 -6.98 2.96 11.62
C ILE A 43 -6.70 3.67 12.94
N TYR A 44 -7.59 4.55 13.39
CA TYR A 44 -7.44 5.26 14.66
C TYR A 44 -7.87 4.38 15.84
N ASP A 45 -6.99 4.26 16.82
CA ASP A 45 -7.24 3.64 18.11
C ASP A 45 -7.66 4.74 19.10
N GLU A 46 -8.94 4.74 19.48
CA GLU A 46 -9.51 5.74 20.40
C GLU A 46 -8.94 5.61 21.82
N ASP A 47 -8.62 4.39 22.27
CA ASP A 47 -8.12 4.14 23.62
C ASP A 47 -6.66 4.57 23.74
N ALA A 48 -5.85 4.27 22.72
CA ALA A 48 -4.44 4.65 22.67
C ALA A 48 -4.22 6.08 22.16
N GLY A 49 -5.23 6.69 21.54
CA GLY A 49 -5.15 8.02 20.96
C GLY A 49 -4.20 8.13 19.76
N VAL A 50 -3.88 7.02 19.09
CA VAL A 50 -2.91 6.94 17.99
C VAL A 50 -3.45 6.17 16.80
N GLU A 51 -2.79 6.30 15.65
CA GLU A 51 -3.08 5.48 14.48
C GLU A 51 -2.28 4.17 14.50
N THR A 52 -2.92 3.07 14.12
CA THR A 52 -2.25 1.82 13.73
C THR A 52 -1.46 2.01 12.43
N ARG A 53 -0.62 1.05 12.04
CA ARG A 53 0.24 1.17 10.84
C ARG A 53 -0.54 0.89 9.56
N GLY A 54 -1.46 1.80 9.20
CA GLY A 54 -2.24 1.77 7.98
C GLY A 54 -1.46 2.22 6.74
N ARG A 55 -1.66 1.56 5.61
CA ARG A 55 -1.19 1.98 4.28
C ARG A 55 -2.28 1.72 3.25
N PHE A 56 -2.62 2.74 2.48
CA PHE A 56 -3.66 2.70 1.45
C PHE A 56 -3.05 3.00 0.08
N ILE A 57 -3.44 2.24 -0.93
CA ILE A 57 -3.15 2.49 -2.34
C ILE A 57 -4.42 3.06 -2.94
N ILE A 58 -4.34 4.31 -3.38
CA ILE A 58 -5.46 5.07 -3.96
C ILE A 58 -5.13 5.34 -5.41
N ASP A 59 -6.04 5.03 -6.31
CA ASP A 59 -5.85 5.23 -7.75
C ASP A 59 -6.12 6.69 -8.18
N PRO A 60 -5.85 7.05 -9.45
CA PRO A 60 -6.10 8.41 -9.95
C PRO A 60 -7.56 8.87 -9.90
N ASP A 61 -8.52 7.97 -9.75
CA ASP A 61 -9.95 8.30 -9.64
C ASP A 61 -10.37 8.46 -8.17
N GLY A 62 -9.42 8.38 -7.24
CA GLY A 62 -9.66 8.52 -5.79
C GLY A 62 -10.19 7.25 -5.14
N ILE A 63 -10.12 6.10 -5.80
CA ILE A 63 -10.65 4.83 -5.30
C ILE A 63 -9.54 4.06 -4.57
N VAL A 64 -9.84 3.56 -3.37
CA VAL A 64 -8.94 2.67 -2.63
C VAL A 64 -8.91 1.32 -3.33
N GLN A 65 -7.74 0.96 -3.86
CA GLN A 65 -7.51 -0.31 -4.56
C GLN A 65 -7.00 -1.41 -3.62
N GLY A 66 -6.28 -1.02 -2.58
CA GLY A 66 -5.78 -1.96 -1.58
C GLY A 66 -5.33 -1.25 -0.32
N PHE A 67 -5.38 -1.96 0.81
CA PHE A 67 -4.89 -1.45 2.07
C PHE A 67 -4.26 -2.56 2.91
N GLU A 68 -3.38 -2.15 3.84
CA GLU A 68 -2.74 -3.00 4.83
C GLU A 68 -2.77 -2.28 6.17
N VAL A 69 -3.10 -3.01 7.24
CA VAL A 69 -3.08 -2.50 8.61
C VAL A 69 -2.27 -3.46 9.46
N LEU A 70 -1.17 -2.98 10.02
CA LEU A 70 -0.33 -3.74 10.95
C LEU A 70 -0.39 -3.11 12.35
N THR A 71 -0.38 -3.95 13.37
CA THR A 71 -0.18 -3.50 14.75
C THR A 71 1.24 -2.93 14.94
N PRO A 72 1.49 -2.09 15.96
CA PRO A 72 2.76 -1.40 16.15
C PRO A 72 4.06 -2.21 16.11
N PRO A 73 4.16 -3.48 16.57
CA PRO A 73 5.46 -4.16 16.63
C PRO A 73 6.03 -4.58 15.26
N VAL A 74 5.25 -4.57 14.18
CA VAL A 74 5.68 -5.08 12.87
C VAL A 74 5.76 -3.97 11.82
N GLY A 75 6.91 -3.84 11.17
CA GLY A 75 7.12 -2.93 10.04
C GLY A 75 6.49 -3.43 8.74
N ARG A 76 6.16 -2.50 7.83
CA ARG A 76 5.61 -2.82 6.50
C ARG A 76 6.70 -3.19 5.51
N ASN A 77 6.33 -3.92 4.46
CA ASN A 77 7.23 -4.28 3.37
C ASN A 77 7.06 -3.33 2.15
N ILE A 78 8.11 -2.56 1.83
CA ILE A 78 8.10 -1.63 0.69
C ILE A 78 8.05 -2.38 -0.64
N SER A 79 8.73 -3.53 -0.75
CA SER A 79 8.72 -4.33 -1.98
C SER A 79 7.31 -4.82 -2.34
N GLU A 80 6.51 -5.20 -1.33
CA GLU A 80 5.11 -5.58 -1.56
C GLU A 80 4.25 -4.38 -1.97
N THR A 81 4.52 -3.21 -1.39
CA THR A 81 3.82 -1.98 -1.76
C THR A 81 4.08 -1.63 -3.24
N LEU A 82 5.34 -1.68 -3.67
CA LEU A 82 5.71 -1.43 -5.07
C LEU A 82 5.11 -2.47 -6.02
N ARG A 83 5.16 -3.76 -5.64
CA ARG A 83 4.57 -4.86 -6.42
C ARG A 83 3.06 -4.64 -6.63
N GLN A 84 2.33 -4.29 -5.57
CA GLN A 84 0.90 -4.00 -5.65
C GLN A 84 0.61 -2.78 -6.54
N ILE A 85 1.37 -1.69 -6.41
CA ILE A 85 1.23 -0.52 -7.28
C ILE A 85 1.40 -0.90 -8.76
N GLN A 86 2.46 -1.65 -9.09
CA GLN A 86 2.72 -2.10 -10.46
C GLN A 86 1.61 -3.03 -10.98
N ALA A 87 1.09 -3.91 -10.12
CA ALA A 87 -0.01 -4.80 -10.46
C ALA A 87 -1.29 -4.02 -10.79
N PHE A 88 -1.66 -3.04 -9.96
CA PHE A 88 -2.83 -2.19 -10.19
C PHE A 88 -2.66 -1.31 -11.42
N GLN A 89 -1.45 -0.80 -11.69
CA GLN A 89 -1.15 -0.06 -12.93
C GLN A 89 -1.39 -0.92 -14.17
N LEU A 90 -0.89 -2.16 -14.20
CA LEU A 90 -1.11 -3.10 -15.30
C LEU A 90 -2.61 -3.38 -15.52
N VAL A 91 -3.35 -3.68 -14.44
CA VAL A 91 -4.79 -3.92 -14.52
C VAL A 91 -5.52 -2.69 -15.05
N ARG A 92 -5.16 -1.48 -14.58
CA ARG A 92 -5.73 -0.21 -15.05
C ARG A 92 -5.45 0.05 -16.52
N GLU A 93 -4.20 -0.13 -16.97
CA GLU A 93 -3.78 0.04 -18.37
C GLU A 93 -4.53 -0.93 -19.30
N SER A 94 -4.74 -2.17 -18.85
CA SER A 94 -5.53 -3.17 -19.57
C SER A 94 -7.04 -2.94 -19.52
N LYS A 95 -7.51 -1.92 -18.79
CA LYS A 95 -8.94 -1.66 -18.53
C LYS A 95 -9.66 -2.87 -17.92
N GLY A 96 -8.98 -3.60 -17.02
CA GLY A 96 -9.53 -4.77 -16.35
C GLY A 96 -9.59 -6.05 -17.20
N THR A 97 -9.06 -6.03 -18.43
CA THR A 97 -9.00 -7.23 -19.29
C THR A 97 -7.86 -8.18 -18.92
N GLN A 98 -6.97 -7.75 -18.03
CA GLN A 98 -5.88 -8.56 -17.48
C GLN A 98 -5.95 -8.56 -15.95
N ALA A 99 -5.48 -9.66 -15.36
CA ALA A 99 -5.39 -9.84 -13.92
C ALA A 99 -4.01 -10.37 -13.53
N THR A 100 -3.55 -10.01 -12.34
CA THR A 100 -2.27 -10.45 -11.78
C THR A 100 -2.54 -11.57 -10.75
N PRO A 101 -2.05 -12.80 -10.97
CA PRO A 101 -2.28 -13.89 -10.03
C PRO A 101 -1.47 -13.73 -8.73
N SER A 102 -1.69 -14.63 -7.77
CA SER A 102 -0.94 -14.63 -6.50
C SER A 102 0.57 -14.68 -6.77
N GLY A 103 1.33 -13.88 -6.00
CA GLY A 103 2.78 -13.76 -6.13
C GLY A 103 3.29 -13.00 -7.36
N TRP A 104 2.41 -12.48 -8.22
CA TRP A 104 2.81 -11.80 -9.46
C TRP A 104 3.81 -10.67 -9.22
N LYS A 105 4.85 -10.62 -10.07
CA LYS A 105 5.83 -9.54 -10.17
C LYS A 105 5.92 -9.04 -11.63
N PRO A 106 6.46 -7.84 -11.87
CA PRO A 106 6.67 -7.34 -13.23
C PRO A 106 7.37 -8.35 -14.14
N GLY A 107 6.82 -8.54 -15.34
CA GLY A 107 7.33 -9.50 -16.33
C GLY A 107 6.86 -10.95 -16.15
N LYS A 108 6.18 -11.28 -15.04
CA LYS A 108 5.56 -12.60 -14.85
C LYS A 108 4.24 -12.71 -15.61
N MET A 109 3.79 -13.95 -15.82
CA MET A 109 2.56 -14.23 -16.54
C MET A 109 1.35 -13.51 -15.92
N ILE A 110 0.42 -13.12 -16.77
CA ILE A 110 -0.85 -12.50 -16.39
C ILE A 110 -1.99 -13.43 -16.79
N LEU A 111 -3.13 -13.29 -16.12
CA LEU A 111 -4.36 -13.95 -16.51
C LEU A 111 -5.17 -13.01 -17.40
N LYS A 112 -5.95 -13.57 -18.33
CA LYS A 112 -6.94 -12.83 -19.14
C LYS A 112 -8.34 -13.30 -18.75
N PRO A 113 -9.01 -12.63 -17.78
CA PRO A 113 -10.31 -13.06 -17.31
C PRO A 113 -11.32 -13.27 -18.46
N GLY A 114 -12.01 -14.39 -18.44
CA GLY A 114 -13.02 -14.76 -19.43
C GLY A 114 -13.72 -16.08 -19.06
N PRO A 115 -14.82 -16.44 -19.74
CA PRO A 115 -15.58 -17.66 -19.43
C PRO A 115 -14.73 -18.93 -19.44
N ASP A 116 -13.75 -19.02 -20.35
CA ASP A 116 -12.87 -20.18 -20.47
C ASP A 116 -11.99 -20.42 -19.25
N LEU A 117 -11.70 -19.38 -18.46
CA LEU A 117 -10.90 -19.48 -17.24
C LEU A 117 -11.71 -19.91 -16.01
N VAL A 118 -13.05 -19.86 -16.05
CA VAL A 118 -13.90 -20.24 -14.92
C VAL A 118 -13.70 -21.73 -14.62
N GLY A 119 -13.21 -22.04 -13.41
CA GLY A 119 -12.84 -23.42 -13.02
C GLY A 119 -11.55 -23.96 -13.66
N ASN A 120 -10.88 -23.16 -14.49
CA ASN A 120 -9.76 -23.58 -15.33
C ASN A 120 -8.47 -22.79 -15.10
N VAL A 121 -8.43 -21.84 -14.15
CA VAL A 121 -7.22 -21.05 -13.82
C VAL A 121 -6.00 -21.94 -13.58
N TRP A 122 -6.18 -23.12 -12.96
CA TRP A 122 -5.13 -24.09 -12.71
C TRP A 122 -4.40 -24.57 -13.97
N LYS A 123 -4.97 -24.40 -15.17
CA LYS A 123 -4.32 -24.74 -16.44
C LYS A 123 -3.27 -23.71 -16.84
N GLU A 124 -3.46 -22.45 -16.45
CA GLU A 124 -2.54 -21.34 -16.79
C GLU A 124 -1.61 -20.97 -15.63
N TRP A 125 -2.09 -21.03 -14.39
CA TRP A 125 -1.34 -20.65 -13.20
C TRP A 125 -1.23 -21.82 -12.22
N LYS A 126 -0.04 -22.00 -11.64
CA LYS A 126 0.27 -23.04 -10.66
C LYS A 126 0.77 -22.42 -9.36
N THR A 127 0.55 -23.09 -8.23
CA THR A 127 0.94 -22.61 -6.90
C THR A 127 2.44 -22.37 -6.77
N GLU A 128 3.26 -23.16 -7.47
CA GLU A 128 4.72 -23.03 -7.47
C GLU A 128 5.17 -21.73 -8.13
N MET A 129 4.32 -21.12 -8.98
CA MET A 129 4.59 -19.84 -9.63
C MET A 129 4.30 -18.63 -8.73
N ALA A 130 3.64 -18.84 -7.59
CA ALA A 130 3.39 -17.79 -6.59
C ALA A 130 4.67 -17.38 -5.85
N PHE A 131 5.64 -18.29 -5.84
CA PHE A 131 6.88 -18.16 -5.11
C PHE A 131 7.99 -18.10 -6.16
N ASP A 132 8.67 -16.96 -6.23
CA ASP A 132 9.92 -16.84 -6.97
C ASP A 132 11.10 -17.31 -6.10
#